data_AF-A0A377QZ09-F1
#
_entry.id   AF-A0A377QZ09-F1
#
_cell.length_a   1.000
_cell.length_b   1.000
_cell.length_c   1.000
_cell.angle_alpha   90.00
_cell.angle_beta   90.00
_cell.angle_gamma   90.00
#
_symmetry.space_group_name_H-M   'P 1'
#
loop_
_entity.id
_entity.type
_entity.pdbx_description
1 polymer ?
#
loop_
_entity_poly.entity_id
_entity_poly.type
_entity_poly.pdbx_seq_one_letter_code
_entity_poly.pdbx_strand_id
1 'polypeptide(L)'
;MVYTDCLSSYDVLDVSGFTHHRINHSKLFADRQNHINGIGNFWNQAKRVLRKYNGIDRKSFQLFLKECEFRFNFGTPSEQLKVLRRWCEI
;
A
#
# COMPACT_ATOMS: atom_id res chain seq x y z
N MET A 1 -6.76 -9.61 2.28
CA MET A 1 -7.85 -8.88 2.97
C MET A 1 -7.67 -7.41 2.67
N VAL A 2 -8.67 -6.75 2.06
CA VAL A 2 -8.60 -5.37 1.58
C VAL A 2 -9.75 -4.58 2.21
N TYR A 3 -9.48 -3.39 2.74
CA TYR A 3 -10.49 -2.50 3.33
C TYR A 3 -10.69 -1.29 2.42
N THR A 4 -11.90 -1.08 1.91
CA THR A 4 -12.21 0.11 1.10
C THR A 4 -13.53 0.76 1.50
N ASP A 5 -13.71 1.98 1.00
CA ASP A 5 -14.92 2.77 1.14
C ASP A 5 -16.09 2.10 0.37
N CYS A 6 -17.32 2.40 0.77
CA CYS A 6 -18.54 1.96 0.10
C CYS A 6 -18.77 2.55 -1.31
N LEU A 7 -17.87 3.37 -1.85
CA LEU A 7 -17.96 3.88 -3.21
C LEU A 7 -18.01 2.74 -4.24
N SER A 8 -18.99 2.80 -5.15
CA SER A 8 -19.27 1.76 -6.15
C SER A 8 -18.10 1.44 -7.10
N SER A 9 -17.12 2.34 -7.24
CA SER A 9 -15.89 2.06 -7.99
C SER A 9 -15.07 0.89 -7.41
N TYR A 10 -15.27 0.54 -6.14
CA TYR A 10 -14.56 -0.56 -5.48
C TYR A 10 -15.27 -1.92 -5.60
N ASP A 11 -16.43 -1.99 -6.26
CA ASP A 11 -17.15 -3.25 -6.50
C ASP A 11 -16.29 -4.27 -7.27
N VAL A 12 -15.32 -3.81 -8.07
CA VAL A 12 -14.38 -4.68 -8.80
C VAL A 12 -13.47 -5.50 -7.88
N LEU A 13 -13.29 -5.08 -6.63
CA LEU A 13 -12.46 -5.78 -5.64
C LEU A 13 -13.15 -7.01 -5.06
N ASP A 14 -14.49 -7.07 -5.09
CA ASP A 14 -15.26 -8.25 -4.65
C ASP A 14 -15.12 -9.43 -5.63
N VAL A 15 -14.94 -9.14 -6.91
CA VAL A 15 -14.86 -10.15 -7.99
C VAL A 15 -13.44 -10.63 -8.27
N SER A 16 -12.41 -10.00 -7.68
CA SER A 16 -11.00 -10.29 -7.97
C SER A 16 -10.32 -11.21 -6.94
N GLY A 17 -11.10 -11.97 -6.16
CA GLY A 17 -10.60 -13.02 -5.27
C GLY A 17 -9.99 -12.52 -3.95
N PHE A 18 -10.15 -11.24 -3.63
CA PHE A 18 -9.73 -10.67 -2.36
C PHE A 18 -10.86 -10.73 -1.32
N THR A 19 -10.56 -11.07 -0.07
CA THR A 19 -11.50 -10.85 1.05
C THR A 19 -11.65 -9.35 1.27
N HIS A 20 -12.71 -8.78 0.73
CA HIS A 20 -12.96 -7.34 0.73
C HIS A 20 -13.95 -6.96 1.84
N HIS A 21 -13.59 -5.97 2.65
CA HIS A 21 -14.40 -5.43 3.74
C HIS A 21 -14.66 -3.95 3.50
N ARG A 22 -15.94 -3.59 3.35
CA ARG A 22 -16.36 -2.20 3.14
C ARG A 22 -16.54 -1.50 4.49
N ILE A 23 -15.92 -0.34 4.70
CA ILE A 23 -16.17 0.49 5.89
C ILE A 23 -16.84 1.80 5.46
N ASN A 24 -18.05 2.00 5.97
CA ASN A 24 -18.89 3.15 5.65
C ASN A 24 -18.37 4.41 6.37
N HIS A 25 -17.67 5.27 5.63
CA HIS A 25 -17.09 6.54 6.12
C HIS A 25 -18.11 7.57 6.58
N SER A 26 -19.41 7.42 6.26
CA SER A 26 -20.46 8.32 6.76
C SER A 26 -20.95 7.94 8.16
N LYS A 27 -20.60 6.75 8.68
CA LYS A 27 -21.03 6.24 9.99
C LYS A 27 -19.87 5.85 10.92
N LEU A 28 -18.75 5.35 10.38
CA LEU A 28 -17.57 4.93 11.13
C LEU A 28 -16.30 5.31 10.35
N PHE A 29 -15.48 6.18 10.94
CA PHE A 29 -14.22 6.65 10.34
C PHE A 29 -13.13 5.55 10.30
N ALA A 30 -13.24 4.54 11.18
CA ALA A 30 -12.42 3.33 11.19
C ALA A 30 -13.14 2.21 11.95
N ASP A 31 -12.92 0.96 11.55
CA ASP A 31 -13.18 -0.21 12.39
C ASP A 31 -11.83 -0.77 12.87
N ARG A 32 -11.53 -0.53 14.15
CA ARG A 32 -10.27 -0.93 14.82
C ARG A 32 -9.02 -0.36 14.14
N GLN A 33 -8.03 -1.20 13.77
CA GLN A 33 -6.78 -0.78 13.10
C GLN A 33 -6.89 -0.73 11.56
N ASN A 34 -8.05 -1.07 11.00
CA ASN A 34 -8.22 -1.16 9.55
C ASN A 34 -8.60 0.19 8.97
N HIS A 35 -7.60 1.05 8.84
CA HIS A 35 -7.75 2.35 8.20
C HIS A 35 -7.73 2.20 6.67
N ILE A 36 -8.87 2.44 6.02
CA ILE A 36 -8.94 2.66 4.56
C ILE A 36 -8.02 3.82 4.14
N ASN A 37 -7.69 4.73 5.05
CA ASN A 37 -6.67 5.78 4.86
C ASN A 37 -5.27 5.23 4.50
N GLY A 38 -5.03 3.92 4.65
CA GLY A 38 -3.77 3.29 4.24
C GLY A 38 -3.48 3.43 2.74
N ILE A 39 -4.45 3.15 1.86
CA ILE A 39 -4.19 3.13 0.42
C ILE A 39 -3.99 4.53 -0.17
N GLY A 40 -4.76 5.52 0.32
CA GLY A 40 -4.58 6.92 -0.06
C GLY A 40 -3.24 7.49 0.41
N ASN A 41 -2.86 7.19 1.65
CA ASN A 41 -1.55 7.58 2.19
C ASN A 41 -0.40 6.89 1.43
N PHE A 42 -0.55 5.61 1.10
CA PHE A 42 0.40 4.87 0.28
C PHE A 42 0.66 5.58 -1.05
N TRP A 43 -0.39 5.89 -1.81
CA TRP A 43 -0.23 6.56 -3.10
C TRP A 43 0.34 7.98 -2.98
N ASN A 44 0.04 8.70 -1.91
CA ASN A 44 0.64 10.01 -1.64
C ASN A 44 2.14 9.91 -1.37
N GLN A 45 2.56 8.94 -0.55
CA GLN A 45 3.98 8.71 -0.26
C GLN A 45 4.74 8.17 -1.48
N ALA A 46 4.18 7.17 -2.17
CA ALA A 46 4.76 6.61 -3.39
C ALA A 46 4.96 7.71 -4.43
N LYS A 47 3.96 8.57 -4.69
CA LYS A 47 4.12 9.72 -5.61
C LYS A 47 5.28 10.65 -5.19
N ARG A 48 5.44 10.93 -3.90
CA ARG A 48 6.53 11.79 -3.41
C ARG A 48 7.91 11.16 -3.60
N VAL A 49 8.04 9.85 -3.37
CA VAL A 49 9.30 9.11 -3.58
C VAL A 49 9.62 9.02 -5.06
N LEU A 50 8.65 8.60 -5.88
CA LEU A 50 8.85 8.34 -7.31
C LEU A 50 9.13 9.61 -8.12
N ARG A 51 8.64 10.79 -7.69
CA ARG A 51 8.94 12.08 -8.33
C ARG A 51 10.44 12.40 -8.40
N LYS A 52 11.26 11.85 -7.51
CA LYS A 52 12.72 12.10 -7.47
C LYS A 52 13.46 11.51 -8.68
N TYR A 53 12.86 10.56 -9.38
CA TYR A 53 13.53 9.84 -10.47
C TYR A 53 13.32 10.49 -11.85
N ASN A 54 12.52 11.57 -11.97
CA ASN A 54 12.24 12.29 -13.24
C ASN A 54 11.73 11.40 -14.40
N GLY A 55 11.19 10.23 -14.07
CA GLY A 55 10.81 9.20 -15.03
C GLY A 55 11.43 7.86 -14.64
N ILE A 56 10.67 6.79 -14.79
CA ILE A 56 11.12 5.43 -14.49
C ILE A 56 10.82 4.61 -15.73
N ASP A 57 11.77 3.81 -16.18
CA ASP A 57 11.53 2.89 -17.29
C ASP A 57 10.35 1.96 -16.97
N ARG A 58 9.48 1.75 -17.97
CA ARG A 58 8.24 0.98 -17.79
C ARG A 58 8.50 -0.45 -17.30
N LYS A 59 9.61 -1.08 -17.72
CA LYS A 59 9.95 -2.46 -17.31
C LYS A 59 10.35 -2.53 -15.84
N SER A 60 10.97 -1.46 -15.33
CA SER A 60 11.42 -1.36 -13.94
C SER A 60 10.36 -0.82 -13.00
N PHE A 61 9.33 -0.11 -13.48
CA PHE A 61 8.33 0.55 -12.65
C PHE A 61 7.69 -0.34 -11.58
N GLN A 62 7.42 -1.61 -11.90
CA GLN A 62 6.88 -2.58 -10.95
C GLN A 62 7.79 -2.79 -9.73
N LEU A 63 9.12 -2.79 -9.91
CA LEU A 63 10.09 -2.96 -8.82
C LEU A 63 10.10 -1.74 -7.90
N PHE A 64 9.98 -0.54 -8.46
CA PHE A 64 9.89 0.70 -7.69
C PHE A 64 8.59 0.77 -6.88
N LEU A 65 7.48 0.27 -7.42
CA LEU A 65 6.24 0.14 -6.65
C LEU A 65 6.38 -0.89 -5.52
N LYS A 66 7.05 -2.03 -5.77
CA LYS A 66 7.35 -3.01 -4.73
C LYS A 66 8.25 -2.46 -3.63
N GLU A 67 9.23 -1.63 -3.98
CA GLU A 67 10.04 -0.92 -2.99
C GLU A 67 9.19 0.06 -2.16
N CYS A 68 8.31 0.83 -2.80
CA CYS A 68 7.39 1.72 -2.09
C CYS A 68 6.46 0.94 -1.13
N GLU A 69 5.93 -0.20 -1.58
CA GLU A 69 5.11 -1.10 -0.76
C GLU A 69 5.90 -1.61 0.46
N PHE A 70 7.14 -2.04 0.26
CA PHE A 70 8.01 -2.46 1.35
C PHE A 70 8.28 -1.32 2.33
N ARG A 71 8.68 -0.15 1.84
CA ARG A 71 8.97 1.01 2.71
C ARG A 71 7.75 1.52 3.47
N PHE A 72 6.55 1.37 2.90
CA PHE A 72 5.31 1.80 3.53
C PHE A 72 4.85 0.86 4.65
N ASN A 73 5.03 -0.46 4.45
CA ASN A 73 4.53 -1.48 5.37
C ASN A 73 5.53 -1.90 6.44
N PHE A 74 6.82 -1.64 6.24
CA PHE A 74 7.89 -2.02 7.15
C PHE A 74 8.49 -0.78 7.81
N GLY A 75 8.75 -0.86 9.12
CA GLY A 75 9.00 0.27 10.02
C GLY A 75 10.17 1.20 9.66
N THR A 76 11.00 1.52 10.64
CA THR A 76 12.14 2.42 10.43
C THR A 76 13.15 1.84 9.43
N PRO A 77 14.00 2.67 8.79
CA PRO A 77 15.03 2.18 7.88
C PRO A 77 15.93 1.09 8.50
N SER A 78 16.19 1.16 9.80
CA SER A 78 16.96 0.14 10.52
C SER A 78 16.20 -1.19 10.61
N GLU A 79 14.89 -1.18 10.79
CA GLU A 79 14.05 -2.38 10.78
C GLU A 79 13.91 -2.96 9.37
N GLN A 80 13.74 -2.10 8.37
CA GLN A 80 13.75 -2.49 6.97
C GLN A 80 15.05 -3.23 6.60
N LEU A 81 16.20 -2.68 7.01
CA LEU A 81 17.49 -3.32 6.77
C LEU A 81 17.61 -4.69 7.46
N LYS A 82 17.11 -4.82 8.69
CA LYS A 82 17.08 -6.11 9.40
C LYS A 82 16.22 -7.14 8.66
N VAL A 83 15.07 -6.73 8.13
CA VAL A 83 14.18 -7.60 7.34
C VAL A 83 14.86 -8.03 6.05
N LEU A 84 15.48 -7.11 5.32
CA LEU A 84 16.18 -7.42 4.07
C LEU A 84 17.35 -8.39 4.31
N ARG A 85 18.16 -8.17 5.35
CA ARG A 85 19.24 -9.08 5.75
C ARG A 85 18.73 -10.50 6.01
N ARG A 86 17.65 -10.61 6.79
CA ARG A 86 17.00 -11.88 7.07
C ARG A 86 16.51 -12.59 5.80
N TRP A 87 15.95 -11.88 4.84
CA TRP A 87 15.48 -12.47 3.57
C TRP A 87 16.61 -12.85 2.62
N CYS A 88 17.72 -12.13 2.66
CA CYS A 88 18.91 -12.44 1.88
C CYS A 88 19.78 -13.54 2.51
N GLU A 89 19.44 -14.01 3.72
CA GLU A 89 20.24 -14.98 4.50
C GLU A 89 21.66 -14.48 4.81
N ILE A 90 21.81 -13.18 5.12
CA ILE A 90 23.07 -12.50 5.44
C ILE A 90 23.04 -11.90 6.84
#